data_AF-A0A958EFT8-F1
#
_entry.id   AF-A0A958EFT8-F1
#
_cell.length_a   1.000
_cell.length_b   1.000
_cell.length_c   1.000
_cell.angle_alpha   90.00
_cell.angle_beta   90.00
_cell.angle_gamma   90.00
#
_symmetry.space_group_name_H-M   'P 1'
#
loop_
_entity.id
_entity.type
_entity.pdbx_description
1 polymer ?
#
loop_
_entity_poly.entity_id
_entity_poly.type
_entity_poly.pdbx_seq_one_letter_code
_entity_poly.pdbx_strand_id
1 'polypeptide(L)'
;HLFTFEYQARYGDVGSEHEMCSVLIGHSDQEPDPNPTEIAAWRYIGIEALSEEIEAHPALYSPWLKLEWARLMADHRKDIDAL
;
A
#
# COMPACT_ATOMS: atom_id res chain seq x y z
N HIS A 1 4.18 13.36 5.08
CA HIS A 1 3.03 12.79 5.82
C HIS A 1 1.79 13.21 5.09
N LEU A 2 0.97 12.25 4.67
CA LEU A 2 -0.25 12.50 3.90
C LEU A 2 -1.49 12.38 4.79
N PHE A 3 -1.67 11.21 5.42
CA PHE A 3 -2.69 10.99 6.44
C PHE A 3 -2.29 9.83 7.36
N THR A 4 -3.09 9.62 8.41
CA THR A 4 -2.97 8.48 9.32
C THR A 4 -4.35 7.83 9.50
N PHE A 5 -4.38 6.51 9.71
CA PHE A 5 -5.58 5.75 10.02
C PHE A 5 -5.27 4.63 11.01
N GLU A 6 -6.27 4.22 11.78
CA GLU A 6 -6.17 3.06 12.68
C GLU A 6 -6.79 1.84 12.01
N TYR A 7 -6.15 0.67 12.14
CA TYR A 7 -6.71 -0.60 11.67
C TYR A 7 -6.35 -1.75 12.60
N GLN A 8 -7.13 -2.82 12.50
CA GLN A 8 -6.84 -4.10 13.12
C GLN A 8 -7.02 -5.22 12.08
N ALA A 9 -6.04 -6.10 11.99
CA ALA A 9 -6.06 -7.24 11.07
C ALA A 9 -5.52 -8.50 11.76
N ARG A 10 -6.09 -9.67 11.44
CA ARG A 10 -5.61 -10.96 11.94
C ARG A 10 -4.98 -11.76 10.80
N TYR A 11 -3.84 -12.37 11.08
CA TYR A 11 -3.14 -13.25 10.16
C TYR A 11 -3.21 -14.70 10.65
N GLY A 12 -4.25 -15.40 10.21
CA GLY A 12 -4.54 -16.78 10.62
C GLY A 12 -4.52 -16.94 12.14
N ASP A 13 -3.82 -17.96 12.62
CA ASP A 13 -3.55 -18.18 14.05
C ASP A 13 -2.11 -17.79 14.44
N VAL A 14 -1.39 -17.12 13.55
CA VAL A 14 0.03 -16.76 13.74
C VAL A 14 0.16 -15.43 14.48
N GLY A 15 -0.71 -14.46 14.17
CA GLY A 15 -0.65 -13.14 14.79
C GLY A 15 -1.73 -12.18 14.33
N SER A 16 -1.62 -10.94 14.80
CA SER A 16 -2.50 -9.84 14.45
C SER A 16 -1.77 -8.51 14.52
N GLU A 17 -2.24 -7.55 13.75
CA GLU A 17 -1.84 -6.15 13.80
C GLU A 17 -2.97 -5.32 14.42
N HIS A 18 -2.59 -4.32 15.20
CA HIS A 18 -3.46 -3.25 15.68
C HIS A 18 -2.61 -1.98 15.75
N GLU A 19 -2.76 -1.13 14.74
CA GLU A 19 -1.78 -0.08 14.49
C GLU A 19 -2.41 1.25 14.11
N MET A 20 -1.69 2.32 14.45
CA MET A 20 -1.90 3.65 13.90
C MET A 20 -0.95 3.85 12.72
N CYS A 21 -1.45 3.60 11.51
CA CYS A 21 -0.65 3.55 10.28
C CYS A 21 -0.60 4.93 9.61
N SER A 22 0.62 5.43 9.38
CA SER A 22 0.85 6.72 8.71
C SER A 22 1.27 6.52 7.26
N VAL A 23 0.53 7.15 6.34
CA VAL A 23 0.77 7.06 4.90
C VAL A 23 1.68 8.19 4.44
N LEU A 24 2.70 7.81 3.68
CA LEU A 24 3.71 8.69 3.09
C LEU A 24 3.72 8.48 1.58
N ILE A 25 3.96 9.54 0.83
CA ILE A 25 4.13 9.51 -0.63
C ILE A 25 5.42 10.23 -0.99
N GLY A 26 6.04 9.81 -2.09
CA GLY A 26 7.27 10.43 -2.60
C GLY A 26 7.61 9.90 -4.00
N HIS A 27 8.46 10.64 -4.71
CA HIS A 27 9.05 10.24 -5.99
C HIS A 27 10.56 10.01 -5.81
N SER A 28 11.12 9.14 -6.63
CA SER A 28 12.56 8.91 -6.69
C SER A 28 12.93 8.29 -8.04
N ASP A 29 14.00 8.80 -8.64
CA ASP A 29 14.63 8.19 -9.82
C ASP A 29 15.64 7.09 -9.44
N GLN A 30 15.85 6.82 -8.15
CA GLN A 30 16.71 5.73 -7.70
C GLN A 30 16.01 4.38 -7.89
N GLU A 31 16.71 3.43 -8.50
CA GLU A 31 16.23 2.05 -8.63
C GLU A 31 16.17 1.35 -7.26
N PRO A 32 15.12 0.56 -6.96
CA PRO A 32 15.05 -0.24 -5.74
C PRO A 32 16.18 -1.27 -5.64
N ASP A 33 16.86 -1.27 -4.49
CA ASP A 33 17.83 -2.30 -4.09
C ASP A 33 17.30 -3.06 -2.86
N PRO A 34 16.40 -4.04 -3.06
CA PRO A 34 15.71 -4.72 -1.96
C PRO A 34 16.61 -5.74 -1.25
N ASN A 35 16.49 -5.82 0.08
CA ASN A 35 17.03 -6.95 0.84
C ASN A 35 16.20 -8.22 0.54
N PRO A 36 16.78 -9.28 -0.05
CA PRO A 36 16.04 -10.48 -0.43
C PRO A 36 15.54 -11.32 0.77
N THR A 37 16.00 -11.04 2.00
CA THR A 37 15.43 -11.68 3.19
C THR A 37 14.07 -11.11 3.58
N GLU A 38 13.74 -9.90 3.11
CA GLU A 38 12.51 -9.18 3.44
C GLU A 38 11.57 -9.07 2.23
N ILE A 39 12.12 -8.85 1.03
CA ILE A 39 11.34 -8.58 -0.19
C ILE A 39 11.65 -9.68 -1.21
N ALA A 40 10.65 -10.51 -1.50
CA ALA A 40 10.80 -11.62 -2.45
C ALA A 40 10.80 -11.18 -3.93
N ALA A 41 10.05 -10.12 -4.26
CA ALA A 41 9.95 -9.55 -5.61
C ALA A 41 9.39 -8.13 -5.54
N TRP A 42 9.65 -7.33 -6.59
CA TRP A 42 9.06 -6.01 -6.76
C TRP A 42 8.80 -5.73 -8.24
N ARG A 43 7.88 -4.81 -8.51
CA ARG A 43 7.66 -4.26 -9.85
C ARG A 43 7.05 -2.86 -9.74
N TYR A 44 7.27 -2.03 -10.75
CA TYR A 44 6.46 -0.83 -10.95
C TYR A 44 5.08 -1.22 -11.49
N ILE A 45 4.05 -0.52 -11.04
CA ILE A 45 2.67 -0.70 -11.49
C ILE A 45 1.99 0.67 -11.58
N GLY A 46 1.18 0.87 -12.63
CA GLY A 46 0.36 2.08 -12.77
C GLY A 46 -0.79 2.11 -11.76
N ILE A 47 -1.29 3.30 -11.45
CA ILE A 47 -2.34 3.52 -10.45
C ILE A 47 -3.64 2.79 -10.83
N GLU A 48 -4.05 2.91 -12.09
CA GLU A 48 -5.26 2.28 -12.61
C GLU A 48 -5.13 0.75 -12.58
N ALA A 49 -3.99 0.23 -13.04
CA ALA A 49 -3.70 -1.20 -13.01
C ALA A 49 -3.68 -1.77 -11.59
N LEU A 50 -3.10 -1.06 -10.62
CA LEU A 50 -3.12 -1.50 -9.22
C LEU A 50 -4.54 -1.52 -8.64
N SER A 51 -5.36 -0.53 -9.00
CA SER A 51 -6.75 -0.46 -8.56
C SER A 51 -7.54 -1.66 -9.09
N GLU A 52 -7.40 -1.97 -10.37
CA GLU A 52 -8.01 -3.15 -11.00
C GLU A 52 -7.53 -4.46 -10.37
N GLU A 53 -6.22 -4.61 -10.12
CA GLU A 53 -5.67 -5.83 -9.51
C GLU A 53 -6.13 -6.03 -8.06
N ILE A 54 -6.22 -4.96 -7.26
CA ILE A 54 -6.75 -5.01 -5.89
C ILE A 54 -8.21 -5.46 -5.89
N GLU A 55 -9.03 -4.96 -6.82
CA GLU A 55 -10.44 -5.34 -6.95
C GLU A 55 -10.60 -6.79 -7.45
N ALA A 56 -9.82 -7.19 -8.45
CA ALA A 56 -9.90 -8.52 -9.05
C ALA A 56 -9.35 -9.62 -8.12
N HIS A 57 -8.28 -9.31 -7.37
CA HIS A 57 -7.53 -10.27 -6.57
C HIS A 57 -7.21 -9.75 -5.16
N PRO A 58 -8.22 -9.37 -4.34
CA PRO A 58 -8.01 -8.70 -3.04
C PRO A 58 -7.28 -9.55 -2.00
N ALA A 59 -7.19 -10.86 -2.20
CA ALA A 59 -6.47 -11.79 -1.34
C ALA A 59 -4.94 -11.76 -1.55
N LEU A 60 -4.45 -11.22 -2.67
CA LEU A 60 -3.02 -11.06 -2.94
C LEU A 60 -2.41 -9.86 -2.21
N TYR A 61 -3.26 -8.98 -1.67
CA TYR A 61 -2.86 -7.72 -1.06
C TYR A 61 -3.17 -7.69 0.43
N SER A 62 -2.28 -7.03 1.18
CA SER A 62 -2.44 -6.88 2.62
C SER A 62 -3.69 -6.07 2.97
N PRO A 63 -4.27 -6.29 4.16
CA PRO A 63 -5.40 -5.50 4.64
C PRO A 63 -5.11 -3.99 4.68
N TRP A 64 -3.94 -3.59 5.17
CA TRP A 64 -3.56 -2.18 5.27
C TRP A 64 -3.41 -1.50 3.90
N LEU A 65 -2.82 -2.17 2.90
CA LEU A 65 -2.70 -1.63 1.55
C LEU A 65 -4.08 -1.33 0.95
N LYS A 66 -5.06 -2.22 1.14
CA LYS A 66 -6.42 -2.01 0.61
C LYS A 66 -7.10 -0.81 1.27
N LEU A 67 -6.93 -0.66 2.58
CA LEU A 67 -7.51 0.45 3.35
C LEU A 67 -6.87 1.79 2.98
N GLU A 68 -5.54 1.84 2.91
CA GLU A 68 -4.84 3.07 2.54
C GLU A 68 -5.08 3.41 1.06
N TRP A 69 -5.08 2.43 0.15
CA TRP A 69 -5.29 2.66 -1.28
C TRP A 69 -6.67 3.24 -1.57
N ALA A 70 -7.72 2.70 -0.96
CA ALA A 70 -9.09 3.21 -1.13
C ALA A 70 -9.18 4.69 -0.71
N ARG A 71 -8.59 5.05 0.44
CA ARG A 71 -8.57 6.44 0.92
C ARG A 71 -7.65 7.33 0.08
N LEU A 72 -6.51 6.81 -0.34
CA LEU A 72 -5.55 7.50 -1.20
C LEU A 72 -6.20 7.89 -2.54
N MET A 73 -6.95 6.99 -3.16
CA MET A 73 -7.68 7.26 -4.40
C MET A 73 -8.86 8.21 -4.22
N ALA A 74 -9.61 8.09 -3.12
CA ALA A 74 -10.78 8.93 -2.86
C ALA A 74 -10.41 10.38 -2.50
N ASP A 75 -9.44 10.56 -1.60
CA ASP A 75 -9.20 11.85 -0.95
C ASP A 75 -7.92 12.54 -1.44
N HIS A 76 -6.96 11.78 -1.99
CA HIS A 76 -5.58 12.22 -2.17
C HIS A 76 -5.01 11.94 -3.57
N ARG A 77 -5.84 11.58 -4.55
CA ARG A 77 -5.37 11.31 -5.93
C ARG A 77 -4.55 12.46 -6.52
N LYS A 78 -5.02 13.70 -6.30
CA LYS A 78 -4.32 14.93 -6.71
C LYS A 78 -2.92 15.09 -6.10
N ASP A 79 -2.70 14.54 -4.90
CA ASP A 79 -1.42 14.66 -4.20
C ASP A 79 -0.39 13.71 -4.82
N ILE A 80 -0.84 12.56 -5.36
CA ILE A 80 -0.01 11.64 -6.15
C ILE A 80 0.30 12.24 -7.52
N ASP A 81 -0.73 12.77 -8.21
CA ASP A 81 -0.56 13.34 -9.55
C ASP A 81 0.36 14.58 -9.55
N ALA A 82 0.61 15.19 -8.38
CA ALA A 82 1.48 16.33 -8.19
C ALA A 82 2.94 15.98 -7.81
N LEU A 83 3.26 14.69 -7.61
CA LEU A 83 4.62 14.21 -7.36
C LEU A 83 5.47 14.18 -8.62
#